data_AF-A0A3N5X872-F1
#
_entry.id   AF-A0A3N5X872-F1
#
_cell.length_a   1.000
_cell.length_b   1.000
_cell.length_c   1.000
_cell.angle_alpha   90.00
_cell.angle_beta   90.00
_cell.angle_gamma   90.00
#
_symmetry.space_group_name_H-M   'P 1'
#
loop_
_entity.id
_entity.type
_entity.pdbx_description
1 polymer ?
#
loop_
_entity_poly.entity_id
_entity_poly.type
_entity_poly.pdbx_seq_one_letter_code
_entity_poly.pdbx_strand_id
1 'polypeptide(L)'
;MSICDTASSAKTIAAIGGRAAGREDIWAKAAVVGGLWASIEIILGSFLHNLRVPMSGTILSAIGAALLVATYRKWSQPGLLWRAGAVCALMKSISPSAVILGPMVGIFMESLLLEIGIRVFLGSRLGCILGAGLAVSWTLIQRAVNLLITFGADLVQLYLRLYDFAARSLGVERIGALDLVLILFLIHFMFGVVAGIVGLLIGARANRLPAVVPGASRETVFRKTVTDKPTGQRFRLVLLPVHIAVLVTALMVLDRIPIWLSAGVVTVYVGLVGWRYPGPVRRLGRPFFWVQIVLLTILSGLLLGSIASTRTGTDVQWSTAGLLTGCRMSLRAALVVIGFSAICVELRNPVLLGWFYERRLKSVLAALEGGFAALPMATAELTKRTASWRDPIGSAAGVIQRLDDWLAQTRAPAGSRGVFVVTGVQQSGKTTLVTNMVARLQQAGVRVGGILAPGHWTDNRRSAFDLVDIRTGVRIPLCSLDPVDTSVTLGPFHFSLSALESGNRLLESEILSDSDLVVVDEVGPLELQGLGWSPALSRLRGESQKNLLLVVRAGLFERVLQQWQLGAARVWAVGEAPASEIAAEIALTLQPNYPEARCSKSF
;
A
#
# COMPACT_ATOMS: atom_id res chain seq x y z
N MET A 1 -20.56 -32.73 37.56
CA MET A 1 -19.21 -32.25 37.17
C MET A 1 -19.24 -31.63 35.76
N SER A 2 -20.17 -30.71 35.45
CA SER A 2 -20.41 -30.29 34.04
C SER A 2 -21.02 -28.89 33.87
N ILE A 3 -20.67 -27.92 34.72
CA ILE A 3 -21.11 -26.51 34.53
C ILE A 3 -19.92 -25.52 34.65
N CYS A 4 -18.77 -25.92 35.22
CA CYS A 4 -17.60 -25.04 35.33
C CYS A 4 -16.70 -24.99 34.08
N ASP A 5 -16.70 -26.02 33.21
CA ASP A 5 -15.75 -26.08 32.08
C ASP A 5 -16.18 -25.27 30.84
N THR A 6 -17.48 -25.04 30.65
CA THR A 6 -18.00 -24.24 29.52
C THR A 6 -17.75 -22.74 29.69
N ALA A 7 -17.76 -22.23 30.92
CA ALA A 7 -17.46 -20.83 31.21
C ALA A 7 -15.97 -20.47 31.03
N SER A 8 -15.07 -21.43 31.30
CA SER A 8 -13.62 -21.29 31.10
C SER A 8 -13.25 -21.28 29.60
N SER A 9 -13.87 -22.18 28.82
CA SER A 9 -13.67 -22.26 27.36
C SER A 9 -14.24 -21.02 26.65
N ALA A 10 -15.43 -20.53 27.04
CA ALA A 10 -16.04 -19.33 26.48
C ALA A 10 -15.22 -18.05 26.76
N LYS A 11 -14.67 -17.90 27.98
CA LYS A 11 -13.74 -16.80 28.30
C LYS A 11 -12.44 -16.89 27.52
N THR A 12 -11.93 -18.10 27.30
CA THR A 12 -10.70 -18.33 26.53
C THR A 12 -10.90 -18.02 25.04
N ILE A 13 -12.01 -18.45 24.45
CA ILE A 13 -12.36 -18.15 23.04
C ILE A 13 -12.64 -16.65 22.86
N ALA A 14 -13.33 -16.00 23.79
CA ALA A 14 -13.53 -14.54 23.76
C ALA A 14 -12.23 -13.76 23.93
N ALA A 15 -11.30 -14.23 24.77
CA ALA A 15 -9.98 -13.62 24.94
C ALA A 15 -9.06 -13.82 23.71
N ILE A 16 -9.17 -14.96 23.02
CA ILE A 16 -8.48 -15.24 21.76
C ILE A 16 -9.08 -14.39 20.62
N GLY A 17 -10.41 -14.29 20.53
CA GLY A 17 -11.11 -13.44 19.56
C GLY A 17 -10.84 -11.95 19.76
N GLY A 18 -10.84 -11.46 21.01
CA GLY A 18 -10.48 -10.08 21.35
C GLY A 18 -9.02 -9.73 21.08
N ARG A 19 -8.08 -10.68 21.27
CA ARG A 19 -6.66 -10.50 20.89
C ARG A 19 -6.45 -10.51 19.37
N ALA A 20 -7.25 -11.26 18.62
CA ALA A 20 -7.21 -11.28 17.15
C ALA A 20 -7.75 -9.95 16.57
N ALA A 21 -8.92 -9.49 17.03
CA ALA A 21 -9.52 -8.21 16.63
C ALA A 21 -8.61 -7.01 16.98
N GLY A 22 -7.99 -7.02 18.16
CA GLY A 22 -7.03 -5.98 18.55
C GLY A 22 -5.71 -6.00 17.76
N ARG A 23 -5.28 -7.16 17.23
CA ARG A 23 -4.11 -7.26 16.33
C ARG A 23 -4.43 -6.80 14.91
N GLU A 24 -5.63 -7.09 14.40
CA GLU A 24 -6.10 -6.60 13.10
C GLU A 24 -6.24 -5.07 13.09
N ASP A 25 -6.68 -4.48 14.21
CA ASP A 25 -6.75 -3.03 14.39
C ASP A 25 -5.38 -2.34 14.21
N ILE A 26 -4.31 -2.86 14.85
CA ILE A 26 -2.99 -2.21 14.82
C ILE A 26 -2.40 -2.18 13.40
N TRP A 27 -2.60 -3.24 12.61
CA TRP A 27 -2.10 -3.28 11.23
C TRP A 27 -2.88 -2.33 10.31
N ALA A 28 -4.18 -2.17 10.51
CA ALA A 28 -4.97 -1.17 9.77
C ALA A 28 -4.51 0.27 10.11
N LYS A 29 -4.23 0.56 11.38
CA LYS A 29 -3.64 1.85 11.78
C LYS A 29 -2.25 2.05 11.17
N ALA A 30 -1.41 1.02 11.21
CA ALA A 30 -0.09 1.04 10.60
C ALA A 30 -0.14 1.23 9.07
N ALA A 31 -1.18 0.71 8.41
CA ALA A 31 -1.44 0.89 6.98
C ALA A 31 -1.60 2.36 6.62
N VAL A 32 -2.50 3.05 7.32
CA VAL A 32 -2.82 4.45 7.08
C VAL A 32 -1.59 5.33 7.33
N VAL A 33 -0.92 5.12 8.46
CA VAL A 33 0.24 5.92 8.87
C VAL A 33 1.45 5.63 7.97
N GLY A 34 1.70 4.36 7.68
CA GLY A 34 2.76 3.91 6.77
C GLY A 34 2.53 4.42 5.34
N GLY A 35 1.28 4.46 4.87
CA GLY A 35 0.90 5.03 3.58
C GLY A 35 1.13 6.55 3.49
N LEU A 36 0.73 7.29 4.54
CA LEU A 36 1.02 8.72 4.66
C LEU A 36 2.52 8.97 4.67
N TRP A 37 3.28 8.22 5.48
CA TRP A 37 4.74 8.36 5.50
C TRP A 37 5.36 8.03 4.14
N ALA A 38 4.93 6.95 3.49
CA ALA A 38 5.40 6.59 2.16
C ALA A 38 5.11 7.68 1.12
N SER A 39 3.95 8.35 1.19
CA SER A 39 3.66 9.47 0.28
C SER A 39 4.61 10.64 0.47
N ILE A 40 4.95 10.98 1.72
CA ILE A 40 5.92 12.04 2.03
C ILE A 40 7.31 11.62 1.53
N GLU A 41 7.71 10.39 1.82
CA GLU A 41 8.99 9.81 1.44
C GLU A 41 9.21 9.78 -0.08
N ILE A 42 8.14 9.53 -0.85
CA ILE A 42 8.18 9.48 -2.31
C ILE A 42 8.12 10.90 -2.90
N ILE A 43 7.14 11.72 -2.50
CA ILE A 43 6.93 13.06 -3.07
C ILE A 43 8.05 14.00 -2.63
N LEU A 44 8.18 14.23 -1.32
CA LEU A 44 9.14 15.17 -0.77
C LEU A 44 10.57 14.67 -0.99
N GLY A 45 10.81 13.36 -0.88
CA GLY A 45 12.11 12.77 -1.19
C GLY A 45 12.54 13.05 -2.62
N SER A 46 11.66 12.84 -3.61
CA SER A 46 11.98 13.14 -5.02
C SER A 46 12.21 14.63 -5.26
N PHE A 47 11.41 15.49 -4.62
CA PHE A 47 11.55 16.94 -4.70
C PHE A 47 12.90 17.44 -4.14
N LEU A 48 13.26 17.00 -2.93
CA LEU A 48 14.54 17.38 -2.29
C LEU A 48 15.75 16.89 -3.09
N HIS A 49 15.66 15.69 -3.68
CA HIS A 49 16.71 15.18 -4.56
C HIS A 49 16.85 15.98 -5.85
N ASN A 50 15.75 16.42 -6.45
CA ASN A 50 15.77 17.24 -7.65
C ASN A 50 16.35 18.64 -7.38
N LEU A 51 16.06 19.22 -6.22
CA LEU A 51 16.65 20.49 -5.77
C LEU A 51 18.09 20.38 -5.26
N ARG A 52 18.65 19.16 -5.17
CA ARG A 52 20.00 18.88 -4.63
C ARG A 52 20.21 19.47 -3.22
N VAL A 53 19.17 19.46 -2.38
CA VAL A 53 19.27 19.96 -1.00
C VAL A 53 20.25 19.10 -0.21
N PRO A 54 21.26 19.69 0.44
CA PRO A 54 22.20 18.94 1.27
C PRO A 54 21.47 18.31 2.46
N MET A 55 21.93 17.13 2.90
CA MET A 55 21.32 16.40 4.02
C MET A 55 19.84 16.04 3.84
N SER A 56 19.36 15.90 2.60
CA SER A 56 17.97 15.52 2.30
C SER A 56 17.47 14.30 3.11
N GLY A 57 18.31 13.28 3.29
CA GLY A 57 17.97 12.11 4.10
C GLY A 57 17.73 12.41 5.59
N THR A 58 18.51 13.33 6.18
CA THR A 58 18.33 13.73 7.58
C THR A 58 17.03 14.53 7.75
N ILE A 59 16.73 15.42 6.80
CA ILE A 59 15.48 16.20 6.78
C ILE A 59 14.27 15.26 6.67
N LEU A 60 14.35 14.28 5.77
CA LEU A 60 13.27 13.34 5.53
C LEU A 60 13.03 12.42 6.73
N SER A 61 14.10 11.94 7.37
CA SER A 61 14.02 11.18 8.63
C SER A 61 13.43 12.01 9.77
N ALA A 62 13.81 13.28 9.89
CA ALA A 62 13.23 14.20 10.88
C ALA A 62 11.71 14.40 10.68
N ILE A 63 11.27 14.56 9.43
CA ILE A 63 9.83 14.67 9.11
C ILE A 63 9.10 13.35 9.44
N GLY A 64 9.69 12.20 9.09
CA GLY A 64 9.17 10.89 9.45
C GLY A 64 9.04 10.68 10.96
N ALA A 65 10.07 11.05 11.73
CA ALA A 65 10.06 10.98 13.18
C ALA A 65 8.98 11.89 13.80
N ALA A 66 8.84 13.13 13.31
CA ALA A 66 7.80 14.05 13.76
C ALA A 66 6.39 13.49 13.49
N LEU A 67 6.17 12.91 12.31
CA LEU A 67 4.91 12.25 11.92
C LEU A 67 4.58 11.08 12.86
N LEU A 68 5.55 10.19 13.10
CA LEU A 68 5.37 9.01 13.95
C LEU A 68 5.10 9.40 15.40
N VAL A 69 5.80 10.42 15.94
CA VAL A 69 5.54 10.95 17.28
C VAL A 69 4.15 11.57 17.37
N ALA A 70 3.75 12.37 16.37
CA ALA A 70 2.40 12.97 16.33
C ALA A 70 1.31 11.90 16.27
N THR A 71 1.52 10.84 15.49
CA THR A 71 0.63 9.68 15.40
C THR A 71 0.55 8.94 16.73
N TYR A 72 1.68 8.71 17.41
CA TYR A 72 1.70 8.04 18.72
C TYR A 72 0.89 8.80 19.78
N ARG A 73 0.87 10.13 19.72
CA ARG A 73 0.04 10.99 20.59
C ARG A 73 -1.46 10.85 20.35
N LYS A 74 -1.85 10.39 19.16
CA LYS A 74 -3.23 10.11 18.78
C LYS A 74 -3.60 8.65 19.06
N TRP A 75 -2.78 7.70 18.62
CA TRP A 75 -2.96 6.26 18.82
C TRP A 75 -1.80 5.68 19.63
N SER A 76 -1.90 5.74 20.96
CA SER A 76 -0.88 5.23 21.87
C SER A 76 -0.97 3.70 22.02
N GLN A 77 -0.61 2.97 20.96
CA GLN A 77 -0.60 1.51 20.94
C GLN A 77 0.83 0.96 20.75
N PRO A 78 1.28 0.02 21.61
CA PRO A 78 2.60 -0.58 21.46
C PRO A 78 2.65 -1.41 20.18
N GLY A 79 3.69 -1.16 19.40
CA GLY A 79 3.96 -1.85 18.15
C GLY A 79 3.36 -1.19 16.92
N LEU A 80 2.73 -0.02 17.06
CA LEU A 80 2.19 0.70 15.92
C LEU A 80 3.30 1.27 15.03
N LEU A 81 4.36 1.84 15.62
CA LEU A 81 5.35 2.63 14.89
C LEU A 81 6.26 1.75 14.03
N TRP A 82 6.79 0.65 14.57
CA TRP A 82 7.62 -0.26 13.76
C TRP A 82 6.83 -0.91 12.63
N ARG A 83 5.52 -1.16 12.83
CA ARG A 83 4.64 -1.69 11.79
C ARG A 83 4.38 -0.65 10.70
N ALA A 84 4.16 0.61 11.08
CA ALA A 84 4.00 1.71 10.13
C ALA A 84 5.29 1.89 9.29
N GLY A 85 6.47 1.78 9.90
CA GLY A 85 7.74 1.79 9.18
C GLY A 85 7.95 0.59 8.26
N ALA A 86 7.51 -0.61 8.67
CA ALA A 86 7.52 -1.79 7.80
C ALA A 86 6.62 -1.58 6.56
N VAL A 87 5.40 -1.07 6.74
CA VAL A 87 4.49 -0.73 5.63
C VAL A 87 5.12 0.31 4.71
N CYS A 88 5.68 1.40 5.28
CA CYS A 88 6.34 2.45 4.51
C CYS A 88 7.53 1.92 3.68
N ALA A 89 8.40 1.13 4.29
CA ALA A 89 9.56 0.52 3.63
C ALA A 89 9.14 -0.40 2.46
N LEU A 90 8.09 -1.21 2.67
CA LEU A 90 7.54 -2.09 1.64
C LEU A 90 6.90 -1.29 0.49
N MET A 91 6.16 -0.22 0.78
CA MET A 91 5.59 0.66 -0.25
C MET A 91 6.69 1.36 -1.07
N LYS A 92 7.78 1.80 -0.42
CA LYS A 92 8.96 2.33 -1.12
C LYS A 92 9.60 1.30 -2.04
N SER A 93 9.51 0.00 -1.72
CA SER A 93 10.02 -1.08 -2.57
C SER A 93 9.24 -1.32 -3.86
N ILE A 94 7.95 -0.96 -3.87
CA ILE A 94 7.06 -1.13 -5.02
C ILE A 94 7.05 0.14 -5.89
N SER A 95 7.46 1.28 -5.33
CA SER A 95 7.58 2.56 -6.06
C SER A 95 8.43 2.45 -7.34
N PRO A 96 8.05 3.16 -8.44
CA PRO A 96 8.82 3.19 -9.68
C PRO A 96 10.18 3.88 -9.55
N SER A 97 10.38 4.68 -8.49
CA SER A 97 11.69 5.27 -8.16
C SER A 97 12.71 4.18 -7.83
N ALA A 98 13.98 4.38 -8.23
CA ALA A 98 15.02 3.37 -8.16
C ALA A 98 15.02 2.59 -6.83
N VAL A 99 14.74 1.29 -6.91
CA VAL A 99 14.76 0.37 -5.77
C VAL A 99 16.19 0.30 -5.24
N ILE A 100 16.40 0.86 -4.06
CA ILE A 100 17.66 0.79 -3.33
C ILE A 100 17.31 0.22 -1.95
N LEU A 101 17.91 -0.93 -1.61
CA LEU A 101 17.66 -1.64 -0.36
C LEU A 101 18.00 -0.77 0.87
N GLY A 102 19.02 0.08 0.75
CA GLY A 102 19.49 0.98 1.80
C GLY A 102 18.36 1.79 2.44
N PRO A 103 17.70 2.73 1.74
CA PRO A 103 16.61 3.54 2.28
C PRO A 103 15.49 2.76 2.97
N MET A 104 15.15 1.54 2.51
CA MET A 104 14.10 0.72 3.14
C MET A 104 14.51 0.26 4.54
N VAL A 105 15.77 -0.19 4.68
CA VAL A 105 16.33 -0.56 5.99
C VAL A 105 16.43 0.67 6.89
N GLY A 106 16.73 1.85 6.34
CA GLY A 106 16.73 3.13 7.06
C GLY A 106 15.38 3.42 7.71
N ILE A 107 14.33 3.55 6.89
CA ILE A 107 12.95 3.82 7.32
C ILE A 107 12.49 2.84 8.40
N PHE A 108 12.73 1.53 8.18
CA PHE A 108 12.35 0.52 9.14
C PHE A 108 13.08 0.69 10.48
N MET A 109 14.40 0.88 10.46
CA MET A 109 15.21 1.06 11.67
C MET A 109 14.90 2.37 12.41
N GLU A 110 14.63 3.46 11.69
CA GLU A 110 14.20 4.74 12.28
C GLU A 110 12.92 4.55 13.10
N SER A 111 11.93 3.85 12.54
CA SER A 111 10.68 3.56 13.25
C SER A 111 10.86 2.62 14.44
N LEU A 112 11.77 1.66 14.33
CA LEU A 112 12.09 0.71 15.40
C LEU A 112 12.79 1.39 16.57
N LEU A 113 13.80 2.23 16.28
CA LEU A 113 14.55 2.98 17.28
C LEU A 113 13.67 4.01 18.00
N LEU A 114 12.80 4.71 17.27
CA LEU A 114 11.81 5.59 17.86
C LEU A 114 10.92 4.82 18.83
N GLU A 115 10.43 3.65 18.42
CA GLU A 115 9.57 2.84 19.28
C GLU A 115 10.28 2.30 20.51
N ILE A 116 11.52 1.83 20.37
CA ILE A 116 12.36 1.42 21.50
C ILE A 116 12.54 2.59 22.47
N GLY A 117 12.87 3.79 21.96
CA GLY A 117 13.01 4.99 22.78
C GLY A 117 11.74 5.32 23.56
N ILE A 118 10.58 5.30 22.89
CA ILE A 118 9.29 5.55 23.55
C ILE A 118 9.00 4.51 24.64
N ARG A 119 9.28 3.23 24.38
CA ARG A 119 9.03 2.14 25.35
C ARG A 119 9.95 2.20 26.55
N VAL A 120 11.24 2.47 26.36
CA VAL A 120 12.24 2.57 27.43
C VAL A 120 11.83 3.65 28.44
N PHE A 121 11.28 4.77 27.96
CA PHE A 121 10.80 5.87 28.81
C PHE A 121 9.29 5.83 29.04
N LEU A 122 8.68 4.64 29.02
CA LEU A 122 7.28 4.37 29.41
C LEU A 122 6.23 5.28 28.74
N GLY A 123 6.44 5.65 27.48
CA GLY A 123 5.51 6.48 26.73
C GLY A 123 5.51 7.97 27.10
N SER A 124 6.49 8.42 27.90
CA SER A 124 6.63 9.81 28.31
C SER A 124 6.99 10.73 27.13
N ARG A 125 6.79 12.05 27.31
CA ARG A 125 7.23 13.07 26.34
C ARG A 125 8.73 13.00 26.08
N LEU A 126 9.51 12.69 27.12
CA LEU A 126 10.96 12.49 27.00
C LEU A 126 11.28 11.28 26.12
N GLY A 127 10.52 10.19 26.24
CA GLY A 127 10.65 9.02 25.36
C GLY A 127 10.44 9.35 23.88
N CYS A 128 9.45 10.19 23.56
CA CYS A 128 9.23 10.65 22.18
C CYS A 128 10.40 11.50 21.66
N ILE A 129 10.93 12.40 22.47
CA ILE A 129 12.02 13.31 22.06
C ILE A 129 13.33 12.54 21.90
N LEU A 130 13.72 11.74 22.90
CA LEU A 130 14.95 10.96 22.87
C LEU A 130 14.87 9.84 21.82
N GLY A 131 13.71 9.18 21.68
CA GLY A 131 13.47 8.20 20.63
C GLY A 131 13.58 8.80 19.22
N ALA A 132 13.05 10.01 19.00
CA ALA A 132 13.20 10.72 17.73
C ALA A 132 14.66 11.14 17.47
N GLY A 133 15.38 11.56 18.52
CA GLY A 133 16.83 11.79 18.49
C GLY A 133 17.60 10.57 17.97
N LEU A 134 17.35 9.40 18.58
CA LEU A 134 17.99 8.14 18.18
C LEU A 134 17.60 7.71 16.76
N ALA A 135 16.33 7.87 16.39
CA ALA A 135 15.83 7.54 15.06
C ALA A 135 16.55 8.35 13.97
N VAL A 136 16.62 9.69 14.10
CA VAL A 136 17.29 10.53 13.10
C VAL A 136 18.80 10.29 13.07
N SER A 137 19.43 10.03 14.21
CA SER A 137 20.86 9.65 14.27
C SER A 137 21.18 8.34 13.54
N TRP A 138 20.20 7.45 13.32
CA TRP A 138 20.41 6.24 12.51
C TRP A 138 20.86 6.55 11.09
N THR A 139 20.45 7.70 10.52
CA THR A 139 20.86 8.09 9.17
C THR A 139 22.39 8.19 9.02
N LEU A 140 23.10 8.61 10.07
CA LEU A 140 24.56 8.64 10.10
C LEU A 140 25.14 7.22 10.11
N ILE A 141 24.62 6.35 10.99
CA ILE A 141 25.06 4.95 11.11
C ILE A 141 24.81 4.20 9.81
N GLN A 142 23.63 4.37 9.21
CA GLN A 142 23.27 3.77 7.94
C GLN A 142 24.21 4.21 6.82
N ARG A 143 24.56 5.50 6.74
CA ARG A 143 25.54 6.00 5.77
C ARG A 143 26.92 5.36 5.99
N ALA A 144 27.39 5.30 7.24
CA ALA A 144 28.66 4.68 7.58
C ALA A 144 28.69 3.18 7.21
N VAL A 145 27.63 2.43 7.56
CA VAL A 145 27.48 1.00 7.23
C VAL A 145 27.43 0.80 5.71
N ASN A 146 26.67 1.62 4.97
CA ASN A 146 26.62 1.52 3.51
C ASN A 146 27.99 1.76 2.87
N LEU A 147 28.73 2.76 3.34
CA LEU A 147 30.09 3.04 2.87
C LEU A 147 31.04 1.88 3.21
N LEU A 148 30.98 1.34 4.42
CA LEU A 148 31.81 0.21 4.85
C LEU A 148 31.51 -1.08 4.07
N ILE A 149 30.24 -1.37 3.80
CA ILE A 149 29.85 -2.53 2.99
C ILE A 149 30.37 -2.36 1.56
N THR A 150 30.20 -1.16 0.98
CA THR A 150 30.52 -0.85 -0.42
C THR A 150 32.02 -0.83 -0.69
N PHE A 151 32.79 -0.16 0.17
CA PHE A 151 34.22 0.12 -0.06
C PHE A 151 35.16 -0.65 0.88
N GLY A 152 34.64 -1.32 1.91
CA GLY A 152 35.45 -2.12 2.83
C GLY A 152 36.19 -1.32 3.91
N ALA A 153 36.96 -2.04 4.74
CA ALA A 153 37.69 -1.46 5.86
C ALA A 153 38.82 -0.51 5.41
N ASP A 154 39.33 -0.69 4.20
CA ASP A 154 40.35 0.20 3.62
C ASP A 154 39.83 1.63 3.46
N LEU A 155 38.51 1.82 3.28
CA LEU A 155 37.91 3.17 3.25
C LEU A 155 38.07 3.87 4.60
N VAL A 156 37.96 3.13 5.71
CA VAL A 156 38.13 3.70 7.06
C VAL A 156 39.56 4.21 7.22
N GLN A 157 40.55 3.46 6.74
CA GLN A 157 41.95 3.89 6.75
C GLN A 157 42.16 5.14 5.87
N LEU A 158 41.57 5.17 4.69
CA LEU A 158 41.63 6.33 3.80
C LEU A 158 41.01 7.58 4.46
N TYR A 159 39.88 7.41 5.15
CA TYR A 159 39.21 8.49 5.88
C TYR A 159 40.05 9.01 7.05
N LEU A 160 40.60 8.11 7.88
CA LEU A 160 41.49 8.50 8.99
C LEU A 160 42.72 9.26 8.49
N ARG A 161 43.31 8.84 7.36
CA ARG A 161 44.45 9.55 6.76
C ARG A 161 44.07 10.89 6.17
N LEU A 162 42.89 11.00 5.54
CA LEU A 162 42.37 12.27 5.05
C LEU A 162 42.07 13.22 6.21
N TYR A 163 41.57 12.70 7.32
CA TYR A 163 41.38 13.43 8.56
C TYR A 163 42.71 13.98 9.10
N ASP A 164 43.73 13.13 9.24
CA ASP A 164 45.05 13.55 9.72
C ASP A 164 45.67 14.62 8.82
N PHE A 165 45.50 14.49 7.50
CA PHE A 165 45.92 15.50 6.53
C PHE A 165 45.19 16.83 6.76
N ALA A 166 43.86 16.82 6.85
CA ALA A 166 43.06 18.03 7.07
C ALA A 166 43.31 18.68 8.43
N ALA A 167 43.47 17.88 9.50
CA ALA A 167 43.75 18.35 10.85
C ALA A 167 45.09 19.11 10.92
N ARG A 168 46.13 18.57 10.25
CA ARG A 168 47.43 19.24 10.10
C ARG A 168 47.33 20.53 9.30
N SER A 169 46.59 20.53 8.19
CA SER A 169 46.41 21.72 7.34
C SER A 169 45.64 22.85 8.03
N LEU A 170 44.71 22.51 8.93
CA LEU A 170 43.89 23.47 9.67
C LEU A 170 44.49 23.89 11.03
N GLY A 171 45.62 23.30 11.44
CA GLY A 171 46.25 23.57 12.74
C GLY A 171 45.42 23.09 13.94
N VAL A 172 44.50 22.15 13.74
CA VAL A 172 43.61 21.65 14.79
C VAL A 172 44.17 20.33 15.32
N GLU A 173 45.09 20.41 16.28
CA GLU A 173 45.71 19.21 16.89
C GLU A 173 44.83 18.53 17.95
N ARG A 174 43.72 19.15 18.37
CA ARG A 174 42.96 18.75 19.57
C ARG A 174 41.64 18.03 19.32
N ILE A 175 41.18 17.91 18.09
CA ILE A 175 39.97 17.15 17.79
C ILE A 175 40.43 15.75 17.35
N GLY A 176 39.86 14.70 17.92
CA GLY A 176 40.06 13.32 17.45
C GLY A 176 39.04 12.94 16.38
N ALA A 177 39.32 11.90 15.60
CA ALA A 177 38.36 11.39 14.60
C ALA A 177 37.02 10.94 15.23
N LEU A 178 37.06 10.42 16.46
CA LEU A 178 35.86 10.07 17.23
C LEU A 178 35.07 11.30 17.67
N ASP A 179 35.74 12.42 17.96
CA ASP A 179 35.08 13.68 18.33
C ASP A 179 34.31 14.24 17.13
N LEU A 180 34.84 14.11 15.91
CA LEU A 180 34.12 14.50 14.69
C LEU A 180 32.88 13.63 14.48
N VAL A 181 32.98 12.31 14.67
CA VAL A 181 31.83 11.40 14.60
C VAL A 181 30.80 11.74 15.68
N LEU A 182 31.25 12.07 16.90
CA LEU A 182 30.38 12.50 17.99
C LEU A 182 29.69 13.82 17.67
N ILE A 183 30.39 14.82 17.13
CA ILE A 183 29.81 16.09 16.70
C ILE A 183 28.74 15.85 15.62
N LEU A 184 29.04 15.02 14.61
CA LEU A 184 28.07 14.65 13.59
C LEU A 184 26.86 13.93 14.18
N PHE A 185 27.09 13.00 15.11
CA PHE A 185 26.01 12.31 15.82
C PHE A 185 25.14 13.31 16.59
N LEU A 186 25.74 14.24 17.34
CA LEU A 186 25.03 15.26 18.11
C LEU A 186 24.19 16.17 17.19
N ILE A 187 24.72 16.56 16.03
CA ILE A 187 23.96 17.34 15.04
C ILE A 187 22.72 16.56 14.59
N HIS A 188 22.86 15.30 14.19
CA HIS A 188 21.71 14.48 13.77
C HIS A 188 20.73 14.22 14.91
N PHE A 189 21.25 14.00 16.12
CA PHE A 189 20.44 13.82 17.32
C PHE A 189 19.62 15.07 17.62
N MET A 190 20.21 16.26 17.47
CA MET A 190 19.50 17.53 17.64
C MET A 190 18.39 17.73 16.61
N PHE A 191 18.59 17.33 15.34
CA PHE A 191 17.50 17.29 14.36
C PHE A 191 16.35 16.38 14.82
N GLY A 192 16.68 15.21 15.39
CA GLY A 192 15.69 14.30 15.95
C GLY A 192 14.99 14.84 17.20
N VAL A 193 15.69 15.55 18.09
CA VAL A 193 15.10 16.23 19.25
C VAL A 193 14.08 17.28 18.78
N VAL A 194 14.45 18.12 17.82
CA VAL A 194 13.55 19.12 17.23
C VAL A 194 12.35 18.44 16.59
N ALA A 195 12.56 17.38 15.81
CA ALA A 195 11.47 16.59 15.23
C ALA A 195 10.53 16.00 16.28
N GLY A 196 11.06 15.47 17.37
CA GLY A 196 10.28 14.94 18.49
C GLY A 196 9.42 16.02 19.16
N ILE A 197 9.99 17.21 19.40
CA ILE A 197 9.26 18.36 19.95
C ILE A 197 8.14 18.78 18.99
N VAL A 198 8.45 18.95 17.70
CA VAL A 198 7.47 19.32 16.67
C VAL A 198 6.36 18.27 16.59
N GLY A 199 6.69 16.98 16.60
CA GLY A 199 5.71 15.89 16.61
C GLY A 199 4.80 15.93 17.84
N LEU A 200 5.34 16.24 19.02
CA LEU A 200 4.53 16.42 20.24
C LEU A 200 3.57 17.62 20.12
N LEU A 201 4.02 18.73 19.53
CA LEU A 201 3.19 19.92 19.29
C LEU A 201 2.08 19.63 18.27
N ILE A 202 2.40 18.98 17.15
CA ILE A 202 1.44 18.55 16.13
C ILE A 202 0.39 17.63 16.75
N GLY A 203 0.81 16.59 17.49
CA GLY A 203 -0.11 15.66 18.13
C GLY A 203 -0.99 16.32 19.19
N ALA A 204 -0.44 17.23 19.99
CA ALA A 204 -1.22 17.99 20.98
C ALA A 204 -2.25 18.91 20.31
N ARG A 205 -1.90 19.54 19.19
CA ARG A 205 -2.82 20.41 18.43
C ARG A 205 -3.88 19.60 17.69
N ALA A 206 -3.52 18.45 17.12
CA ALA A 206 -4.45 17.55 16.44
C ALA A 206 -5.56 17.05 17.39
N ASN A 207 -5.21 16.72 18.64
CA ASN A 207 -6.18 16.30 19.65
C ASN A 207 -7.11 17.44 20.14
N ARG A 208 -6.79 18.70 19.83
CA ARG A 208 -7.64 19.87 20.16
C ARG A 208 -8.55 20.29 19.01
N LEU A 209 -8.24 19.85 17.79
CA LEU A 209 -9.07 20.16 16.63
C LEU A 209 -10.40 19.38 16.74
N PRO A 210 -11.54 20.00 16.38
CA PRO A 210 -12.81 19.29 16.36
C PRO A 210 -12.71 18.10 15.41
N ALA A 211 -13.39 17.01 15.76
CA ALA A 211 -13.51 15.87 14.87
C ALA A 211 -14.19 16.35 13.57
N VAL A 212 -13.47 16.24 12.45
CA VAL A 212 -14.02 16.46 11.12
C VAL A 212 -15.12 15.43 10.92
N VAL A 213 -16.35 15.91 10.70
CA VAL A 213 -17.47 15.06 10.30
C VAL A 213 -17.13 14.50 8.92
N PRO A 214 -17.30 13.18 8.67
CA PRO A 214 -16.99 12.57 7.39
C PRO A 214 -17.71 13.29 6.24
N GLY A 215 -16.98 14.14 5.51
CA GLY A 215 -17.50 14.87 4.35
C GLY A 215 -17.62 13.95 3.15
N ALA A 216 -18.75 14.04 2.45
CA ALA A 216 -19.22 13.18 1.37
C ALA A 216 -18.38 13.18 0.07
N SER A 217 -17.13 13.63 0.07
CA SER A 217 -16.24 13.54 -1.10
C SER A 217 -15.40 12.26 -1.05
N ARG A 218 -16.09 11.13 -1.24
CA ARG A 218 -15.47 9.85 -1.60
C ARG A 218 -15.01 9.92 -3.06
N GLU A 219 -13.86 10.56 -3.32
CA GLU A 219 -13.13 10.24 -4.54
C GLU A 219 -12.63 8.80 -4.39
N THR A 220 -13.33 7.86 -5.01
CA THR A 220 -12.91 6.45 -5.12
C THR A 220 -11.63 6.42 -5.91
N VAL A 221 -10.50 6.50 -5.21
CA VAL A 221 -9.22 6.38 -5.87
C VAL A 221 -9.01 4.93 -6.28
N PHE A 222 -8.72 4.79 -7.56
CA PHE A 222 -8.45 3.57 -8.29
C PHE A 222 -7.63 2.59 -7.45
N ARG A 223 -8.30 1.56 -6.92
CA ARG A 223 -7.63 0.36 -6.40
C ARG A 223 -7.09 -0.39 -7.62
N LYS A 224 -5.93 0.04 -8.11
CA LYS A 224 -5.10 -0.83 -8.94
C LYS A 224 -4.64 -1.94 -8.01
N THR A 225 -5.31 -3.09 -8.06
CA THR A 225 -4.85 -4.29 -7.37
C THR A 225 -3.39 -4.49 -7.77
N VAL A 226 -2.54 -4.75 -6.78
CA VAL A 226 -1.10 -5.03 -6.91
C VAL A 226 -0.82 -6.25 -7.81
N THR A 227 -1.87 -6.86 -8.38
CA THR A 227 -1.86 -8.02 -9.27
C THR A 227 -1.64 -7.69 -10.74
N ASP A 228 -1.34 -6.44 -11.11
CA ASP A 228 -0.79 -6.19 -12.45
C ASP A 228 0.54 -6.94 -12.56
N LYS A 229 0.53 -8.07 -13.28
CA LYS A 229 1.71 -8.88 -13.56
C LYS A 229 2.81 -7.96 -14.10
N PRO A 230 4.01 -7.91 -13.50
CA PRO A 230 5.13 -7.21 -14.09
C PRO A 230 5.36 -7.79 -15.49
N THR A 231 5.31 -6.93 -16.48
CA THR A 231 5.52 -7.27 -17.89
C THR A 231 6.86 -8.00 -18.06
N GLY A 232 6.79 -9.22 -18.60
CA GLY A 232 7.91 -9.91 -19.25
C GLY A 232 9.04 -10.49 -18.39
N GLN A 233 9.11 -10.25 -17.08
CA GLN A 233 10.25 -10.71 -16.27
C GLN A 233 9.98 -12.08 -15.63
N ARG A 234 10.80 -13.08 -15.96
CA ARG A 234 10.73 -14.42 -15.34
C ARG A 234 11.34 -14.33 -13.93
N PHE A 235 10.63 -14.74 -12.88
CA PHE A 235 11.14 -14.77 -11.49
C PHE A 235 11.42 -16.22 -11.06
N ARG A 236 12.43 -16.45 -10.20
CA ARG A 236 12.69 -17.77 -9.59
C ARG A 236 13.08 -17.62 -8.12
N LEU A 237 12.29 -18.21 -7.21
CA LEU A 237 12.47 -18.06 -5.76
C LEU A 237 13.86 -18.44 -5.24
N VAL A 238 14.49 -19.44 -5.87
CA VAL A 238 15.82 -19.95 -5.49
C VAL A 238 16.93 -18.92 -5.73
N LEU A 239 16.73 -17.96 -6.64
CA LEU A 239 17.77 -16.96 -6.97
C LEU A 239 17.98 -15.94 -5.85
N LEU A 240 16.96 -15.64 -5.03
CA LEU A 240 17.10 -14.70 -3.92
C LEU A 240 18.14 -15.17 -2.88
N PRO A 241 18.02 -16.36 -2.26
CA PRO A 241 19.03 -16.83 -1.32
C PRO A 241 20.39 -17.06 -2.00
N VAL A 242 20.42 -17.41 -3.29
CA VAL A 242 21.68 -17.53 -4.05
C VAL A 242 22.38 -16.19 -4.19
N HIS A 243 21.69 -15.11 -4.56
CA HIS A 243 22.31 -13.77 -4.65
C HIS A 243 22.80 -13.28 -3.28
N ILE A 244 22.07 -13.55 -2.21
CA ILE A 244 22.51 -13.23 -0.84
C ILE A 244 23.76 -14.03 -0.49
N ALA A 245 23.77 -15.34 -0.72
CA ALA A 245 24.92 -16.20 -0.46
C ALA A 245 26.14 -15.75 -1.27
N VAL A 246 25.98 -15.56 -2.59
CA VAL A 246 27.05 -15.08 -3.47
C VAL A 246 27.59 -13.73 -3.00
N LEU A 247 26.72 -12.77 -2.64
CA LEU A 247 27.17 -11.48 -2.15
C LEU A 247 27.98 -11.60 -0.85
N VAL A 248 27.50 -12.37 0.13
CA VAL A 248 28.20 -12.59 1.40
C VAL A 248 29.54 -13.31 1.18
N THR A 249 29.53 -14.42 0.45
CA THR A 249 30.74 -15.21 0.16
C THR A 249 31.75 -14.39 -0.64
N ALA A 250 31.30 -13.67 -1.67
CA ALA A 250 32.19 -12.82 -2.46
C ALA A 250 32.77 -11.69 -1.61
N LEU A 251 32.00 -11.02 -0.74
CA LEU A 251 32.52 -9.99 0.17
C LEU A 251 33.56 -10.52 1.17
N MET A 252 33.47 -11.79 1.58
CA MET A 252 34.46 -12.41 2.48
C MET A 252 35.74 -12.85 1.76
N VAL A 253 35.64 -13.19 0.47
CA VAL A 253 36.74 -13.77 -0.31
C VAL A 253 37.49 -12.71 -1.14
N LEU A 254 36.81 -11.65 -1.61
CA LEU A 254 37.37 -10.68 -2.56
C LEU A 254 38.66 -10.01 -2.08
N ASP A 255 38.74 -9.78 -0.77
CA ASP A 255 39.89 -9.12 -0.12
C ASP A 255 41.05 -10.09 0.11
N ARG A 256 40.84 -11.41 -0.01
CA ARG A 256 41.84 -12.47 0.24
C ARG A 256 42.47 -13.04 -1.03
N ILE A 257 41.87 -12.80 -2.19
CA ILE A 257 42.32 -13.32 -3.48
C ILE A 257 43.06 -12.26 -4.30
N PRO A 258 43.92 -12.66 -5.26
CA PRO A 258 44.60 -11.70 -6.10
C PRO A 258 43.62 -10.91 -6.99
N ILE A 259 43.97 -9.66 -7.31
CA ILE A 259 43.05 -8.70 -7.93
C ILE A 259 42.50 -9.15 -9.29
N TRP A 260 43.28 -9.89 -10.06
CA TRP A 260 42.84 -10.43 -11.36
C TRP A 260 41.73 -11.48 -11.18
N LEU A 261 41.80 -12.30 -10.13
CA LEU A 261 40.75 -13.26 -9.80
C LEU A 261 39.51 -12.55 -9.26
N SER A 262 39.67 -11.53 -8.43
CA SER A 262 38.57 -10.65 -7.99
C SER A 262 37.86 -10.01 -9.19
N ALA A 263 38.63 -9.47 -10.13
CA ALA A 263 38.09 -8.88 -11.35
C ALA A 263 37.34 -9.90 -12.20
N GLY A 264 37.87 -11.11 -12.35
CA GLY A 264 37.20 -12.22 -13.05
C GLY A 264 35.87 -12.59 -12.41
N VAL A 265 35.83 -12.84 -11.09
CA VAL A 265 34.62 -13.18 -10.34
C VAL A 265 33.56 -12.09 -10.47
N VAL A 266 33.95 -10.82 -10.28
CA VAL A 266 33.02 -9.69 -10.41
C VAL A 266 32.49 -9.56 -11.84
N THR A 267 33.35 -9.70 -12.85
CA THR A 267 32.95 -9.60 -14.26
C THR A 267 31.96 -10.69 -14.64
N VAL A 268 32.22 -11.95 -14.23
CA VAL A 268 31.29 -13.07 -14.45
C VAL A 268 29.95 -12.80 -13.76
N TYR A 269 29.97 -12.36 -12.50
CA TYR A 269 28.74 -12.05 -11.77
C TYR A 269 27.94 -10.90 -12.41
N VAL A 270 28.61 -9.81 -12.79
CA VAL A 270 28.00 -8.66 -13.47
C VAL A 270 27.43 -9.08 -14.83
N GLY A 271 28.13 -9.93 -15.58
CA GLY A 271 27.66 -10.47 -16.85
C GLY A 271 26.42 -11.34 -16.69
N LEU A 272 26.41 -12.26 -15.71
CA LEU A 272 25.25 -13.11 -15.40
C LEU A 272 24.02 -12.29 -14.97
N VAL A 273 24.22 -11.31 -14.08
CA VAL A 273 23.15 -10.41 -13.63
C VAL A 273 22.67 -9.51 -14.77
N GLY A 274 23.56 -9.03 -15.63
CA GLY A 274 23.21 -8.19 -16.79
C GLY A 274 22.43 -8.93 -17.86
N TRP A 275 22.81 -10.17 -18.15
CA TRP A 275 22.09 -11.04 -19.07
C TRP A 275 20.68 -11.36 -18.55
N ARG A 276 20.55 -11.60 -17.24
CA ARG A 276 19.28 -11.99 -16.62
C ARG A 276 18.37 -10.80 -16.29
N TYR A 277 18.96 -9.67 -15.91
CA TYR A 277 18.31 -8.45 -15.46
C TYR A 277 18.96 -7.24 -16.17
N PRO A 278 18.50 -6.88 -17.37
CA PRO A 278 19.12 -5.80 -18.15
C PRO A 278 18.95 -4.41 -17.51
N GLY A 279 17.94 -4.23 -16.65
CA GLY A 279 17.68 -2.96 -15.94
C GLY A 279 18.81 -2.55 -14.96
N PRO A 280 19.18 -3.41 -13.98
CA PRO A 280 20.28 -3.17 -13.05
C PRO A 280 21.60 -2.75 -13.69
N VAL A 281 22.04 -3.40 -14.78
CA VAL A 281 23.36 -3.12 -15.40
C VAL A 281 23.41 -1.77 -16.11
N ARG A 282 22.27 -1.25 -16.61
CA ARG A 282 22.20 0.13 -17.14
C ARG A 282 22.58 1.19 -16.10
N ARG A 283 22.50 0.90 -14.80
CA ARG A 283 22.90 1.85 -13.74
C ARG A 283 24.42 2.02 -13.65
N LEU A 284 25.19 0.98 -13.95
CA LEU A 284 26.65 1.08 -14.06
C LEU A 284 27.06 1.94 -15.25
N GLY A 285 26.21 2.11 -16.27
CA GLY A 285 26.50 2.97 -17.42
C GLY A 285 26.46 4.48 -17.12
N ARG A 286 26.12 4.91 -15.91
CA ARG A 286 26.07 6.34 -15.57
C ARG A 286 27.49 6.90 -15.37
N PRO A 287 27.87 8.00 -16.04
CA PRO A 287 29.25 8.51 -15.99
C PRO A 287 29.69 8.91 -14.58
N PHE A 288 28.76 9.41 -13.76
CA PHE A 288 29.04 9.80 -12.38
C PHE A 288 29.54 8.64 -11.50
N PHE A 289 29.08 7.41 -11.74
CA PHE A 289 29.54 6.23 -10.99
C PHE A 289 31.02 5.92 -11.28
N TRP A 290 31.42 5.99 -12.56
CA TRP A 290 32.80 5.77 -12.98
C TRP A 290 33.74 6.88 -12.50
N VAL A 291 33.28 8.14 -12.52
CA VAL A 291 34.06 9.27 -11.98
C VAL A 291 34.37 9.06 -10.50
N GLN A 292 33.41 8.60 -9.70
CA GLN A 292 33.62 8.30 -8.28
C GLN A 292 34.66 7.19 -8.08
N ILE A 293 34.60 6.12 -8.87
CA ILE A 293 35.56 5.00 -8.83
C ILE A 293 36.98 5.48 -9.19
N VAL A 294 37.11 6.24 -10.27
CA VAL A 294 38.40 6.76 -10.73
C VAL A 294 38.97 7.73 -9.69
N LEU A 295 38.16 8.65 -9.18
CA LEU A 295 38.56 9.59 -8.15
C LEU A 295 39.01 8.87 -6.88
N LEU A 296 38.23 7.89 -6.41
CA LEU A 296 38.57 7.11 -5.21
C LEU A 296 39.88 6.33 -5.42
N THR A 297 40.09 5.77 -6.62
CA THR A 297 41.29 5.01 -6.95
C THR A 297 42.53 5.90 -6.99
N ILE A 298 42.41 7.10 -7.58
CA ILE A 298 43.48 8.11 -7.61
C ILE A 298 43.76 8.60 -6.19
N LEU A 299 42.72 8.96 -5.43
CA LEU A 299 42.84 9.43 -4.05
C LEU A 299 43.51 8.37 -3.15
N SER A 300 43.14 7.10 -3.32
CA SER A 300 43.75 5.96 -2.62
C SER A 300 45.23 5.80 -3.00
N GLY A 301 45.58 5.91 -4.28
CA GLY A 301 46.97 5.87 -4.75
C GLY A 301 47.84 7.00 -4.19
N LEU A 302 47.28 8.21 -4.11
CA LEU A 302 47.97 9.40 -3.60
C LEU A 302 48.09 9.39 -2.07
N LEU A 303 46.99 9.20 -1.34
CA LEU A 303 46.96 9.31 0.14
C LEU A 303 47.54 8.10 0.86
N LEU A 304 47.42 6.89 0.29
CA LEU A 304 48.06 5.72 0.88
C LEU A 304 49.56 5.66 0.59
N GLY A 305 50.00 6.29 -0.51
CA GLY A 305 51.40 6.38 -0.89
C GLY A 305 52.19 7.51 -0.24
N SER A 306 51.61 8.71 -0.11
CA SER A 306 52.32 9.91 0.34
C SER A 306 52.82 9.88 1.80
N ILE A 307 52.39 8.91 2.61
CA ILE A 307 52.74 8.82 4.04
C ILE A 307 53.57 7.55 4.34
N ALA A 308 53.66 6.58 3.44
CA ALA A 308 54.62 5.48 3.61
C ALA A 308 56.08 5.99 3.49
N SER A 309 56.27 7.11 2.80
CA SER A 309 57.56 7.74 2.52
C SER A 309 57.89 8.96 3.38
N THR A 310 57.04 9.39 4.33
CA THR A 310 57.33 10.55 5.21
C THR A 310 58.46 10.35 6.22
N ARG A 311 59.26 9.28 6.11
CA ARG A 311 60.60 9.23 6.72
C ARG A 311 61.69 9.90 5.88
N THR A 312 61.46 10.21 4.60
CA THR A 312 62.45 10.83 3.71
C THR A 312 61.78 11.73 2.68
N GLY A 313 61.88 13.06 2.89
CA GLY A 313 61.84 14.14 1.88
C GLY A 313 60.89 14.08 0.68
N THR A 314 59.88 14.95 0.70
CA THR A 314 59.43 15.85 -0.39
C THR A 314 59.22 15.34 -1.82
N ASP A 315 58.88 14.08 -2.07
CA ASP A 315 58.29 13.69 -3.36
C ASP A 315 56.94 12.98 -3.19
N VAL A 316 55.92 13.48 -3.89
CA VAL A 316 54.61 12.81 -4.03
C VAL A 316 54.80 11.59 -4.93
N GLN A 317 55.22 10.48 -4.33
CA GLN A 317 55.36 9.23 -5.05
C GLN A 317 54.05 8.44 -5.03
N TRP A 318 53.60 8.05 -6.23
CA TRP A 318 52.42 7.23 -6.42
C TRP A 318 52.67 5.83 -5.86
N SER A 319 51.90 5.42 -4.86
CA SER A 319 51.97 4.04 -4.40
C SER A 319 51.13 3.15 -5.31
N THR A 320 51.82 2.26 -6.02
CA THR A 320 51.19 1.17 -6.79
C THR A 320 50.28 0.33 -5.90
N ALA A 321 50.68 0.11 -4.64
CA ALA A 321 49.86 -0.55 -3.64
C ALA A 321 48.59 0.24 -3.30
N GLY A 322 48.67 1.57 -3.17
CA GLY A 322 47.51 2.42 -2.92
C GLY A 322 46.50 2.43 -4.09
N LEU A 323 47.01 2.41 -5.33
CA LEU A 323 46.17 2.32 -6.53
C LEU A 323 45.49 0.93 -6.63
N LEU A 324 46.22 -0.14 -6.33
CA LEU A 324 45.68 -1.50 -6.24
C LEU A 324 44.57 -1.61 -5.19
N THR A 325 44.75 -0.98 -4.03
CA THR A 325 43.70 -0.90 -2.99
C THR A 325 42.46 -0.17 -3.52
N GLY A 326 42.64 0.96 -4.21
CA GLY A 326 41.54 1.69 -4.85
C GLY A 326 40.78 0.87 -5.90
N CYS A 327 41.50 0.09 -6.71
CA CYS A 327 40.90 -0.84 -7.66
C CYS A 327 40.11 -1.95 -6.96
N ARG A 328 40.62 -2.52 -5.86
CA ARG A 328 39.88 -3.52 -5.05
C ARG A 328 38.60 -2.95 -4.45
N MET A 329 38.66 -1.75 -3.87
CA MET A 329 37.47 -1.04 -3.36
C MET A 329 36.42 -0.86 -4.47
N SER A 330 36.86 -0.57 -5.69
CA SER A 330 35.99 -0.33 -6.84
C SER A 330 35.32 -1.61 -7.36
N LEU A 331 36.06 -2.73 -7.41
CA LEU A 331 35.50 -4.05 -7.73
C LEU A 331 34.46 -4.49 -6.70
N ARG A 332 34.74 -4.26 -5.41
CA ARG A 332 33.80 -4.50 -4.31
C ARG A 332 32.54 -3.65 -4.45
N ALA A 333 32.70 -2.36 -4.75
CA ALA A 333 31.57 -1.46 -4.95
C ALA A 333 30.67 -1.91 -6.12
N ALA A 334 31.25 -2.32 -7.25
CA ALA A 334 30.51 -2.84 -8.40
C ALA A 334 29.70 -4.10 -8.04
N LEU A 335 30.33 -5.05 -7.33
CA LEU A 335 29.68 -6.25 -6.83
C LEU A 335 28.48 -5.92 -5.93
N VAL A 336 28.66 -5.01 -4.98
CA VAL A 336 27.61 -4.61 -4.02
C VAL A 336 26.44 -3.93 -4.72
N VAL A 337 26.71 -2.99 -5.63
CA VAL A 337 25.68 -2.25 -6.38
C VAL A 337 24.84 -3.20 -7.25
N ILE A 338 25.50 -4.12 -7.96
CA ILE A 338 24.82 -5.12 -8.81
C ILE A 338 24.12 -6.19 -7.99
N GLY A 339 24.74 -6.66 -6.90
CA GLY A 339 24.17 -7.66 -6.00
C GLY A 339 22.90 -7.16 -5.32
N PHE A 340 22.93 -5.97 -4.72
CA PHE A 340 21.72 -5.37 -4.15
C PHE A 340 20.66 -5.10 -5.19
N SER A 341 21.03 -4.68 -6.40
CA SER A 341 20.05 -4.47 -7.48
C SER A 341 19.38 -5.78 -7.90
N ALA A 342 20.11 -6.90 -7.99
CA ALA A 342 19.55 -8.22 -8.29
C ALA A 342 18.62 -8.70 -7.16
N ILE A 343 19.05 -8.58 -5.90
CA ILE A 343 18.24 -8.89 -4.72
C ILE A 343 16.94 -8.06 -4.72
N CYS A 344 17.02 -6.77 -5.02
CA CYS A 344 15.85 -5.89 -5.12
C CYS A 344 14.86 -6.33 -6.21
N VAL A 345 15.33 -6.83 -7.34
CA VAL A 345 14.46 -7.36 -8.40
C VAL A 345 13.79 -8.66 -7.96
N GLU A 346 14.53 -9.59 -7.34
CA GLU A 346 13.97 -10.85 -6.87
C GLU A 346 13.05 -10.71 -5.65
N LEU A 347 13.24 -9.69 -4.81
CA LEU A 347 12.31 -9.35 -3.72
C LEU A 347 10.91 -8.97 -4.24
N ARG A 348 10.78 -8.58 -5.51
CA ARG A 348 9.48 -8.30 -6.16
C ARG A 348 8.81 -9.54 -6.76
N ASN A 349 9.34 -10.74 -6.51
CA ASN A 349 8.78 -11.98 -7.07
C ASN A 349 7.32 -12.17 -6.60
N PRO A 350 6.36 -12.35 -7.54
CA PRO A 350 4.94 -12.52 -7.21
C PRO A 350 4.66 -13.80 -6.43
N VAL A 351 5.52 -14.81 -6.46
CA VAL A 351 5.40 -16.03 -5.65
C VAL A 351 5.93 -15.82 -4.23
N LEU A 352 6.92 -14.95 -4.01
CA LEU A 352 7.28 -14.53 -2.64
C LEU A 352 6.14 -13.72 -2.04
N LEU A 353 5.59 -12.78 -2.80
CA LEU A 353 4.37 -12.06 -2.45
C LEU A 353 3.22 -13.05 -2.19
N GLY A 354 3.01 -14.04 -3.06
CA GLY A 354 2.05 -15.16 -2.96
C GLY A 354 2.21 -16.04 -1.72
N TRP A 355 3.45 -16.38 -1.37
CA TRP A 355 3.77 -17.11 -0.14
C TRP A 355 3.48 -16.24 1.11
N PHE A 356 3.62 -14.90 1.00
CA PHE A 356 3.10 -13.97 2.00
C PHE A 356 1.55 -13.91 2.02
N TYR A 357 0.85 -14.22 0.92
CA TYR A 357 -0.64 -14.28 0.83
C TYR A 357 -1.26 -15.45 1.60
N GLU A 358 -0.57 -16.59 1.72
CA GLU A 358 -1.19 -17.84 2.23
C GLU A 358 -0.97 -18.14 3.74
N ARG A 359 -0.02 -17.47 4.41
CA ARG A 359 0.23 -17.64 5.87
C ARG A 359 -0.25 -16.43 6.70
N ARG A 360 -0.04 -16.46 8.03
CA ARG A 360 -0.43 -15.50 9.13
C ARG A 360 -0.15 -13.98 8.90
N LEU A 361 0.14 -13.54 7.68
CA LEU A 361 0.47 -12.17 7.27
C LEU A 361 -0.64 -11.51 6.40
N LYS A 362 -1.84 -12.09 6.34
CA LYS A 362 -3.04 -11.41 5.76
C LYS A 362 -3.18 -9.97 6.24
N SER A 363 -2.85 -9.70 7.50
CA SER A 363 -2.88 -8.36 8.09
C SER A 363 -1.83 -7.40 7.50
N VAL A 364 -0.66 -7.89 7.07
CA VAL A 364 0.38 -7.07 6.43
C VAL A 364 0.01 -6.74 5.00
N LEU A 365 -0.55 -7.70 4.27
CA LEU A 365 -1.05 -7.46 2.91
C LEU A 365 -2.28 -6.55 2.91
N ALA A 366 -3.23 -6.77 3.80
CA ALA A 366 -4.34 -5.85 4.03
C ALA A 366 -3.84 -4.45 4.44
N ALA A 367 -2.74 -4.38 5.21
CA ALA A 367 -2.11 -3.10 5.53
C ALA A 367 -1.38 -2.45 4.34
N LEU A 368 -0.83 -3.23 3.42
CA LEU A 368 -0.26 -2.69 2.19
C LEU A 368 -1.35 -2.18 1.25
N GLU A 369 -2.42 -2.96 1.05
CA GLU A 369 -3.59 -2.54 0.27
C GLU A 369 -4.25 -1.30 0.88
N GLY A 370 -4.40 -1.26 2.21
CA GLY A 370 -4.88 -0.11 2.96
C GLY A 370 -3.93 1.09 2.83
N GLY A 371 -2.61 0.87 2.85
CA GLY A 371 -1.60 1.90 2.65
C GLY A 371 -1.63 2.50 1.24
N PHE A 372 -1.79 1.67 0.20
CA PHE A 372 -1.98 2.15 -1.17
C PHE A 372 -3.33 2.85 -1.37
N ALA A 373 -4.39 2.42 -0.68
CA ALA A 373 -5.67 3.11 -0.68
C ALA A 373 -5.59 4.48 0.02
N ALA A 374 -4.83 4.57 1.11
CA ALA A 374 -4.59 5.81 1.85
C ALA A 374 -3.64 6.78 1.14
N LEU A 375 -2.75 6.29 0.28
CA LEU A 375 -1.73 7.09 -0.39
C LEU A 375 -2.33 8.25 -1.20
N PRO A 376 -3.33 8.05 -2.07
CA PRO A 376 -3.99 9.15 -2.78
C PRO A 376 -4.64 10.19 -1.87
N MET A 377 -5.24 9.77 -0.76
CA MET A 377 -5.84 10.68 0.23
C MET A 377 -4.75 11.54 0.87
N ALA A 378 -3.62 10.93 1.21
CA ALA A 378 -2.44 11.61 1.73
C ALA A 378 -1.84 12.56 0.70
N THR A 379 -1.69 12.15 -0.56
CA THR A 379 -1.17 13.02 -1.63
C THR A 379 -2.12 14.18 -1.91
N ALA A 380 -3.43 13.94 -1.92
CA ALA A 380 -4.44 14.96 -2.13
C ALA A 380 -4.39 15.99 -1.01
N GLU A 381 -4.16 15.59 0.24
CA GLU A 381 -4.04 16.54 1.34
C GLU A 381 -2.72 17.30 1.34
N LEU A 382 -1.62 16.66 0.94
CA LEU A 382 -0.32 17.32 0.77
C LEU A 382 -0.31 18.31 -0.40
N THR A 383 -1.22 18.16 -1.38
CA THR A 383 -1.34 19.01 -2.58
C THR A 383 -2.51 19.99 -2.53
N LYS A 384 -3.61 19.68 -1.81
CA LYS A 384 -4.77 20.55 -1.63
C LYS A 384 -4.37 21.71 -0.74
N ARG A 385 -4.22 22.86 -1.40
CA ARG A 385 -3.65 24.09 -0.88
C ARG A 385 -2.18 23.90 -0.56
N THR A 386 -1.36 24.79 -1.09
CA THR A 386 -0.17 25.33 -0.43
C THR A 386 -0.57 25.84 0.96
N ALA A 387 -0.92 24.92 1.86
CA ALA A 387 -1.50 25.16 3.16
C ALA A 387 -0.59 26.15 3.86
N SER A 388 -1.15 27.33 4.11
CA SER A 388 -0.55 28.50 4.72
C SER A 388 0.85 28.23 5.27
N TRP A 389 1.91 28.58 4.52
CA TRP A 389 3.31 28.51 5.00
C TRP A 389 3.49 29.23 6.35
N ARG A 390 2.51 30.06 6.73
CA ARG A 390 2.41 30.75 8.02
C ARG A 390 2.09 29.84 9.22
N ASP A 391 1.47 28.67 9.02
CA ASP A 391 1.15 27.72 10.12
C ASP A 391 1.35 26.23 9.70
N PRO A 392 2.61 25.77 9.59
CA PRO A 392 2.91 24.39 9.21
C PRO A 392 2.47 23.37 10.27
N ILE A 393 2.50 23.73 11.56
CA ILE A 393 2.08 22.84 12.65
C ILE A 393 0.57 22.63 12.61
N GLY A 394 -0.22 23.69 12.39
CA GLY A 394 -1.68 23.60 12.24
C GLY A 394 -2.09 22.74 11.05
N SER A 395 -1.40 22.88 9.91
CA SER A 395 -1.65 22.09 8.70
C SER A 395 -1.34 20.62 8.93
N ALA A 396 -0.17 20.30 9.50
CA ALA A 396 0.18 18.92 9.86
C ALA A 396 -0.77 18.32 10.91
N ALA A 397 -1.23 19.11 11.88
CA ALA A 397 -2.21 18.68 12.87
C ALA A 397 -3.57 18.33 12.23
N GLY A 398 -3.98 19.07 11.20
CA GLY A 398 -5.17 18.75 10.40
C GLY A 398 -5.06 17.40 9.69
N VAL A 399 -3.89 17.07 9.13
CA VAL A 399 -3.63 15.74 8.54
C VAL A 399 -3.74 14.63 9.59
N ILE A 400 -3.11 14.81 10.76
CA ILE A 400 -3.17 13.83 11.85
C ILE A 400 -4.61 13.65 12.38
N GLN A 401 -5.40 14.73 12.42
CA GLN A 401 -6.80 14.66 12.84
C GLN A 401 -7.62 13.75 11.89
N ARG A 402 -7.36 13.76 10.57
CA ARG A 402 -8.11 12.95 9.58
C ARG A 402 -7.71 11.47 9.53
N LEU A 403 -6.69 11.05 10.28
CA LEU A 403 -6.27 9.65 10.30
C LEU A 403 -7.39 8.68 10.74
N ASP A 404 -8.32 9.13 11.59
CA ASP A 404 -9.47 8.28 11.99
C ASP A 404 -10.44 8.09 10.82
N ASP A 405 -10.66 9.11 10.00
CA ASP A 405 -11.50 9.02 8.81
C ASP A 405 -10.87 8.11 7.76
N TRP A 406 -9.55 8.21 7.56
CA TRP A 406 -8.82 7.33 6.65
C TRP A 406 -8.79 5.89 7.16
N LEU A 407 -8.70 5.70 8.48
CA LEU A 407 -8.83 4.38 9.10
C LEU A 407 -10.25 3.82 8.91
N ALA A 408 -11.29 4.66 9.08
CA ALA A 408 -12.67 4.26 8.84
C ALA A 408 -12.91 3.91 7.37
N GLN A 409 -12.30 4.64 6.43
CA GLN A 409 -12.40 4.39 4.99
C GLN A 409 -11.63 3.14 4.54
N THR A 410 -10.49 2.83 5.18
CA THR A 410 -9.70 1.61 4.90
C THR A 410 -10.29 0.37 5.58
N ARG A 411 -10.98 0.53 6.71
CA ARG A 411 -11.74 -0.52 7.41
C ARG A 411 -13.12 -0.75 6.86
N ALA A 412 -13.73 0.26 6.24
CA ALA A 412 -14.93 0.05 5.47
C ALA A 412 -14.60 -1.12 4.55
N PRO A 413 -15.26 -2.28 4.70
CA PRO A 413 -15.04 -3.38 3.78
C PRO A 413 -15.15 -2.78 2.39
N ALA A 414 -14.31 -3.22 1.45
CA ALA A 414 -14.54 -2.88 0.06
C ALA A 414 -16.00 -3.23 -0.26
N GLY A 415 -16.89 -2.23 -0.23
CA GLY A 415 -18.33 -2.44 -0.04
C GLY A 415 -18.89 -2.19 1.37
N SER A 416 -18.91 -0.93 1.84
CA SER A 416 -20.07 -0.45 2.65
C SER A 416 -21.35 -0.31 1.80
N ARG A 417 -21.33 -0.90 0.60
CA ARG A 417 -22.41 -1.21 -0.32
C ARG A 417 -22.19 -2.68 -0.69
N GLY A 418 -23.08 -3.57 -0.30
CA GLY A 418 -23.13 -4.89 -0.90
C GLY A 418 -23.57 -4.72 -2.35
N VAL A 419 -22.66 -4.84 -3.29
CA VAL A 419 -23.03 -5.06 -4.70
C VAL A 419 -23.11 -6.57 -4.86
N PHE A 420 -24.31 -7.04 -5.11
CA PHE A 420 -24.66 -8.43 -5.34
C PHE A 420 -24.95 -8.55 -6.82
N VAL A 421 -24.42 -9.60 -7.47
CA VAL A 421 -24.68 -9.82 -8.89
C VAL A 421 -25.18 -11.24 -9.10
N VAL A 422 -26.32 -11.37 -9.76
CA VAL A 422 -26.79 -12.65 -10.30
C VAL A 422 -26.50 -12.66 -11.78
N THR A 423 -25.71 -13.64 -12.23
CA THR A 423 -25.31 -13.75 -13.63
C THR A 423 -25.69 -15.09 -14.25
N GLY A 424 -25.76 -15.12 -15.58
CA GLY A 424 -26.16 -16.31 -16.33
C GLY A 424 -26.44 -16.00 -17.79
N VAL A 425 -26.44 -17.05 -18.62
CA VAL A 425 -26.78 -16.97 -20.04
C VAL A 425 -28.23 -16.47 -20.22
N GLN A 426 -28.57 -16.02 -21.42
CA GLN A 426 -29.94 -15.60 -21.73
C GLN A 426 -30.89 -16.80 -21.52
N GLN A 427 -32.09 -16.54 -20.97
CA GLN A 427 -33.10 -17.58 -20.67
C GLN A 427 -32.69 -18.65 -19.63
N SER A 428 -31.62 -18.45 -18.86
CA SER A 428 -31.20 -19.39 -17.78
C SER A 428 -32.11 -19.44 -16.55
N GLY A 429 -33.12 -18.56 -16.44
CA GLY A 429 -33.98 -18.46 -15.24
C GLY A 429 -33.53 -17.43 -14.20
N LYS A 430 -32.65 -16.49 -14.55
CA LYS A 430 -32.19 -15.39 -13.67
C LYS A 430 -33.35 -14.66 -12.96
N THR A 431 -34.33 -14.18 -13.71
CA THR A 431 -35.48 -13.47 -13.15
C THR A 431 -36.27 -14.36 -12.20
N THR A 432 -36.44 -15.65 -12.49
CA THR A 432 -37.11 -16.61 -11.59
C THR A 432 -36.33 -16.80 -10.29
N LEU A 433 -35.00 -16.96 -10.37
CA LEU A 433 -34.12 -17.07 -9.21
C LEU A 433 -34.23 -15.84 -8.31
N VAL A 434 -34.18 -14.64 -8.93
CA VAL A 434 -34.22 -13.36 -8.22
C VAL A 434 -35.60 -13.12 -7.60
N THR A 435 -36.69 -13.39 -8.31
CA THR A 435 -38.05 -13.30 -7.76
C THR A 435 -38.22 -14.19 -6.53
N ASN A 436 -37.76 -15.45 -6.59
CA ASN A 436 -37.81 -16.36 -5.45
C ASN A 436 -36.94 -15.86 -4.28
N MET A 437 -35.77 -15.31 -4.57
CA MET A 437 -34.88 -14.74 -3.57
C MET A 437 -35.47 -13.50 -2.88
N VAL A 438 -36.07 -12.59 -3.65
CA VAL A 438 -36.76 -11.39 -3.13
C VAL A 438 -37.87 -11.79 -2.17
N ALA A 439 -38.70 -12.77 -2.53
CA ALA A 439 -39.76 -13.27 -1.65
C ALA A 439 -39.21 -13.81 -0.31
N ARG A 440 -38.07 -14.51 -0.33
CA ARG A 440 -37.40 -15.02 0.88
C ARG A 440 -36.82 -13.89 1.75
N LEU A 441 -36.21 -12.89 1.13
CA LEU A 441 -35.67 -11.72 1.82
C LEU A 441 -36.78 -10.90 2.49
N GLN A 442 -37.91 -10.71 1.81
CA GLN A 442 -39.08 -10.04 2.38
C GLN A 442 -39.68 -10.84 3.55
N GLN A 443 -39.77 -12.17 3.44
CA GLN A 443 -40.17 -13.05 4.56
C GLN A 443 -39.22 -12.96 5.76
N ALA A 444 -37.93 -12.70 5.50
CA ALA A 444 -36.89 -12.49 6.51
C ALA A 444 -36.88 -11.08 7.11
N GLY A 445 -37.81 -10.19 6.72
CA GLY A 445 -37.91 -8.83 7.24
C GLY A 445 -36.95 -7.83 6.60
N VAL A 446 -36.31 -8.18 5.49
CA VAL A 446 -35.48 -7.24 4.71
C VAL A 446 -36.39 -6.40 3.81
N ARG A 447 -36.27 -5.07 3.86
CA ARG A 447 -37.04 -4.17 3.00
C ARG A 447 -36.38 -4.13 1.62
N VAL A 448 -36.96 -4.84 0.66
CA VAL A 448 -36.47 -4.89 -0.71
C VAL A 448 -37.25 -3.92 -1.59
N GLY A 449 -36.54 -3.05 -2.30
CA GLY A 449 -37.10 -2.14 -3.30
C GLY A 449 -36.45 -2.32 -4.67
N GLY A 450 -36.92 -1.56 -5.66
CA GLY A 450 -36.44 -1.62 -7.03
C GLY A 450 -37.38 -2.38 -7.97
N ILE A 451 -36.83 -2.92 -9.05
CA ILE A 451 -37.61 -3.39 -10.20
C ILE A 451 -37.25 -4.81 -10.62
N LEU A 452 -38.27 -5.55 -11.07
CA LEU A 452 -38.12 -6.86 -11.73
C LEU A 452 -38.63 -6.80 -13.17
N ALA A 453 -38.05 -7.62 -14.05
CA ALA A 453 -38.47 -7.71 -15.46
C ALA A 453 -38.92 -9.14 -15.86
N PRO A 454 -40.02 -9.68 -15.28
CA PRO A 454 -40.53 -10.99 -15.66
C PRO A 454 -40.97 -10.98 -17.12
N GLY A 455 -40.71 -12.09 -17.81
CA GLY A 455 -41.12 -12.26 -19.20
C GLY A 455 -42.32 -13.16 -19.36
N HIS A 456 -43.10 -12.87 -20.39
CA HIS A 456 -44.21 -13.68 -20.86
C HIS A 456 -43.77 -14.59 -22.00
N TRP A 457 -44.38 -15.76 -22.06
CA TRP A 457 -44.13 -16.76 -23.09
C TRP A 457 -45.43 -16.99 -23.88
N THR A 458 -45.35 -16.84 -25.19
CA THR A 458 -46.42 -17.19 -26.13
C THR A 458 -45.80 -18.11 -27.18
N ASP A 459 -46.43 -19.26 -27.45
CA ASP A 459 -45.94 -20.24 -28.45
C ASP A 459 -44.47 -20.65 -28.28
N ASN A 460 -44.06 -20.92 -27.03
CA ASN A 460 -42.69 -21.31 -26.65
C ASN A 460 -41.61 -20.25 -27.02
N ARG A 461 -42.03 -19.01 -27.30
CA ARG A 461 -41.17 -17.85 -27.52
C ARG A 461 -41.46 -16.79 -26.47
N ARG A 462 -40.42 -16.16 -25.95
CA ARG A 462 -40.56 -15.03 -25.02
C ARG A 462 -41.02 -13.81 -25.81
N SER A 463 -42.26 -13.39 -25.60
CA SER A 463 -42.99 -12.45 -26.46
C SER A 463 -43.07 -11.03 -25.88
N ALA A 464 -43.02 -10.90 -24.55
CA ALA A 464 -43.09 -9.62 -23.86
C ALA A 464 -42.42 -9.67 -22.49
N PHE A 465 -42.19 -8.49 -21.90
CA PHE A 465 -41.71 -8.29 -20.54
C PHE A 465 -42.58 -7.26 -19.84
N ASP A 466 -42.82 -7.47 -18.54
CA ASP A 466 -43.37 -6.45 -17.65
C ASP A 466 -42.26 -5.83 -16.82
N LEU A 467 -42.47 -4.59 -16.40
CA LEU A 467 -41.77 -3.94 -15.29
C LEU A 467 -42.62 -4.11 -14.03
N VAL A 468 -42.04 -4.68 -12.98
CA VAL A 468 -42.72 -4.88 -11.69
C VAL A 468 -42.02 -4.09 -10.62
N ASP A 469 -42.76 -3.23 -9.92
CA ASP A 469 -42.31 -2.60 -8.68
C ASP A 469 -42.33 -3.63 -7.55
N ILE A 470 -41.17 -3.90 -6.95
CA ILE A 470 -41.04 -4.89 -5.87
C ILE A 470 -41.81 -4.49 -4.61
N ARG A 471 -42.01 -3.18 -4.37
CA ARG A 471 -42.64 -2.68 -3.14
C ARG A 471 -44.16 -2.79 -3.21
N THR A 472 -44.73 -2.38 -4.34
CA THR A 472 -46.19 -2.30 -4.51
C THR A 472 -46.76 -3.52 -5.24
N GLY A 473 -45.93 -4.26 -5.98
CA GLY A 473 -46.35 -5.35 -6.86
C GLY A 473 -47.02 -4.88 -8.16
N VAL A 474 -47.11 -3.56 -8.39
CA VAL A 474 -47.69 -2.98 -9.61
C VAL A 474 -46.89 -3.41 -10.83
N ARG A 475 -47.60 -3.78 -11.90
CA ARG A 475 -47.02 -4.23 -13.16
C ARG A 475 -47.33 -3.25 -14.29
N ILE A 476 -46.32 -2.96 -15.09
CA ILE A 476 -46.40 -2.07 -16.26
C ILE A 476 -45.81 -2.82 -17.46
N PRO A 477 -46.48 -2.91 -18.62
CA PRO A 477 -45.87 -3.50 -19.81
C PRO A 477 -44.59 -2.76 -20.21
N LEU A 478 -43.46 -3.47 -20.25
CA LEU A 478 -42.13 -2.88 -20.50
C LEU A 478 -41.76 -2.93 -21.98
N CYS A 479 -41.83 -4.12 -22.58
CA CYS A 479 -41.53 -4.31 -24.00
C CYS A 479 -42.25 -5.52 -24.59
N SER A 480 -42.47 -5.49 -25.90
CA SER A 480 -43.11 -6.55 -26.68
C SER A 480 -42.41 -6.73 -28.03
N LEU A 481 -42.72 -7.84 -28.71
CA LEU A 481 -42.37 -8.02 -30.13
C LEU A 481 -43.21 -7.12 -31.04
N ASP A 482 -44.41 -6.71 -30.59
CA ASP A 482 -45.27 -5.80 -31.32
C ASP A 482 -44.76 -4.36 -31.22
N PRO A 483 -44.73 -3.59 -32.34
CA PRO A 483 -44.32 -2.19 -32.33
C PRO A 483 -45.25 -1.32 -31.47
N VAL A 484 -44.66 -0.34 -30.79
CA VAL A 484 -45.38 0.68 -30.02
C VAL A 484 -44.92 2.07 -30.50
N ASP A 485 -45.85 3.01 -30.64
CA ASP A 485 -45.63 4.34 -31.26
C ASP A 485 -44.44 5.11 -30.66
N THR A 486 -44.23 5.01 -29.33
CA THR A 486 -43.12 5.66 -28.62
C THR A 486 -42.22 4.62 -27.96
N SER A 487 -41.29 4.07 -28.73
CA SER A 487 -40.42 2.99 -28.27
C SER A 487 -38.94 3.10 -28.64
N VAL A 488 -38.10 2.46 -27.84
CA VAL A 488 -36.68 2.19 -28.13
C VAL A 488 -36.54 0.73 -28.54
N THR A 489 -35.86 0.46 -29.65
CA THR A 489 -35.73 -0.91 -30.15
C THR A 489 -34.40 -1.51 -29.73
N LEU A 490 -34.41 -2.74 -29.19
CA LEU A 490 -33.21 -3.53 -28.92
C LEU A 490 -33.43 -4.97 -29.41
N GLY A 491 -32.75 -5.33 -30.50
CA GLY A 491 -33.02 -6.61 -31.16
C GLY A 491 -34.45 -6.66 -31.67
N PRO A 492 -35.23 -7.74 -31.41
CA PRO A 492 -36.61 -7.84 -31.85
C PRO A 492 -37.64 -7.18 -30.91
N PHE A 493 -37.21 -6.57 -29.79
CA PHE A 493 -38.11 -6.01 -28.79
C PHE A 493 -38.21 -4.49 -28.89
N HIS A 494 -39.44 -3.99 -28.73
CA HIS A 494 -39.80 -2.58 -28.69
C HIS A 494 -40.11 -2.17 -27.24
N PHE A 495 -39.25 -1.36 -26.62
CA PHE A 495 -39.38 -0.90 -25.23
C PHE A 495 -40.17 0.40 -25.15
N SER A 496 -41.25 0.41 -24.37
CA SER A 496 -42.07 1.61 -24.14
C SER A 496 -41.28 2.68 -23.40
N LEU A 497 -41.22 3.90 -23.97
CA LEU A 497 -40.54 5.03 -23.32
C LEU A 497 -41.22 5.40 -21.99
N SER A 498 -42.54 5.38 -21.91
CA SER A 498 -43.28 5.69 -20.67
C SER A 498 -43.03 4.64 -19.57
N ALA A 499 -42.83 3.37 -19.94
CA ALA A 499 -42.44 2.32 -19.00
C ALA A 499 -41.00 2.50 -18.50
N LEU A 500 -40.07 2.91 -19.37
CA LEU A 500 -38.69 3.23 -18.99
C LEU A 500 -38.61 4.44 -18.07
N GLU A 501 -39.40 5.48 -18.33
CA GLU A 501 -39.51 6.65 -17.44
C GLU A 501 -40.07 6.26 -16.08
N SER A 502 -41.12 5.43 -16.07
CA SER A 502 -41.72 4.91 -14.83
C SER A 502 -40.72 4.08 -14.02
N GLY A 503 -39.95 3.19 -14.66
CA GLY A 503 -38.91 2.42 -13.99
C GLY A 503 -37.76 3.27 -13.45
N ASN A 504 -37.36 4.33 -14.18
CA ASN A 504 -36.37 5.28 -13.67
C ASN A 504 -36.87 6.06 -12.45
N ARG A 505 -38.17 6.39 -12.37
CA ARG A 505 -38.78 7.00 -11.18
C ARG A 505 -38.78 6.03 -10.00
N LEU A 506 -39.18 4.77 -10.21
CA LEU A 506 -39.17 3.73 -9.16
C LEU A 506 -37.78 3.51 -8.53
N LEU A 507 -36.71 3.87 -9.26
CA LEU A 507 -35.32 3.78 -8.81
C LEU A 507 -34.78 5.08 -8.19
N GLU A 508 -35.63 6.06 -7.88
CA GLU A 508 -35.24 7.32 -7.23
C GLU A 508 -34.93 7.13 -5.75
N SER A 509 -33.94 7.89 -5.26
CA SER A 509 -33.43 7.80 -3.89
C SER A 509 -34.51 8.12 -2.84
N GLU A 510 -35.42 9.04 -3.14
CA GLU A 510 -36.56 9.40 -2.30
C GLU A 510 -37.53 8.22 -2.14
N ILE A 511 -37.87 7.56 -3.25
CA ILE A 511 -38.73 6.37 -3.26
C ILE A 511 -38.07 5.23 -2.50
N LEU A 512 -36.78 5.00 -2.70
CA LEU A 512 -36.03 3.88 -2.11
C LEU A 512 -35.45 4.18 -0.71
N SER A 513 -35.84 5.29 -0.09
CA SER A 513 -35.27 5.79 1.17
C SER A 513 -35.40 4.81 2.34
N ASP A 514 -36.44 3.98 2.35
CA ASP A 514 -36.73 2.95 3.35
C ASP A 514 -36.18 1.55 3.01
N SER A 515 -35.61 1.35 1.82
CA SER A 515 -35.18 0.03 1.36
C SER A 515 -33.80 -0.35 1.92
N ASP A 516 -33.61 -1.60 2.33
CA ASP A 516 -32.33 -2.16 2.76
C ASP A 516 -31.50 -2.72 1.58
N LEU A 517 -32.20 -3.20 0.55
CA LEU A 517 -31.65 -3.73 -0.70
C LEU A 517 -32.45 -3.19 -1.89
N VAL A 518 -31.75 -2.77 -2.95
CA VAL A 518 -32.33 -2.30 -4.21
C VAL A 518 -31.99 -3.29 -5.32
N VAL A 519 -33.01 -3.81 -6.01
CA VAL A 519 -32.86 -4.78 -7.10
C VAL A 519 -33.07 -4.11 -8.45
N VAL A 520 -32.23 -4.47 -9.42
CA VAL A 520 -32.38 -4.05 -10.83
C VAL A 520 -32.23 -5.27 -11.74
N ASP A 521 -33.34 -5.74 -12.28
CA ASP A 521 -33.41 -6.81 -13.29
C ASP A 521 -33.95 -6.27 -14.63
N GLU A 522 -33.28 -6.38 -15.78
CA GLU A 522 -31.91 -6.83 -16.06
C GLU A 522 -31.05 -5.61 -16.47
N VAL A 523 -29.75 -5.62 -16.15
CA VAL A 523 -28.76 -4.66 -16.68
C VAL A 523 -28.05 -5.30 -17.88
N GLY A 524 -28.28 -4.75 -19.07
CA GLY A 524 -27.87 -5.33 -20.33
C GLY A 524 -27.34 -4.32 -21.36
N PRO A 525 -27.42 -4.65 -22.65
CA PRO A 525 -26.91 -3.80 -23.72
C PRO A 525 -27.56 -2.41 -23.77
N LEU A 526 -28.84 -2.30 -23.40
CA LEU A 526 -29.59 -1.03 -23.39
C LEU A 526 -28.97 -0.05 -22.39
N GLU A 527 -28.71 -0.51 -21.17
CA GLU A 527 -28.12 0.28 -20.09
C GLU A 527 -26.68 0.68 -20.43
N LEU A 528 -25.91 -0.24 -21.03
CA LEU A 528 -24.54 0.04 -21.47
C LEU A 528 -24.47 1.12 -22.56
N GLN A 529 -25.53 1.31 -23.34
CA GLN A 529 -25.65 2.37 -24.35
C GLN A 529 -26.13 3.72 -23.77
N GLY A 530 -26.38 3.80 -22.46
CA GLY A 530 -26.88 5.03 -21.83
C GLY A 530 -28.40 5.13 -21.79
N LEU A 531 -29.12 4.10 -22.25
CA LEU A 531 -30.59 4.04 -22.28
C LEU A 531 -31.10 3.18 -21.11
N GLY A 532 -32.41 2.90 -21.07
CA GLY A 532 -33.00 2.02 -20.05
C GLY A 532 -32.80 2.55 -18.63
N TRP A 533 -32.22 1.72 -17.76
CA TRP A 533 -31.95 2.05 -16.35
C TRP A 533 -30.63 2.81 -16.12
N SER A 534 -29.88 3.15 -17.18
CA SER A 534 -28.57 3.79 -17.06
C SER A 534 -28.58 5.10 -16.25
N PRO A 535 -29.57 6.01 -16.39
CA PRO A 535 -29.66 7.20 -15.55
C PRO A 535 -29.88 6.85 -14.08
N ALA A 536 -30.79 5.93 -13.78
CA ALA A 536 -31.04 5.46 -12.42
C ALA A 536 -29.81 4.79 -11.79
N LEU A 537 -29.11 3.90 -12.51
CA LEU A 537 -27.89 3.25 -12.03
C LEU A 537 -26.79 4.27 -11.70
N SER A 538 -26.67 5.33 -12.52
CA SER A 538 -25.72 6.42 -12.29
C SER A 538 -26.05 7.23 -11.03
N ARG A 539 -27.34 7.51 -10.79
CA ARG A 539 -27.83 8.18 -9.57
C ARG A 539 -27.66 7.31 -8.33
N LEU A 540 -28.08 6.05 -8.38
CA LEU A 540 -27.91 5.08 -7.29
C LEU A 540 -26.44 4.91 -6.89
N ARG A 541 -25.51 5.03 -7.86
CA ARG A 541 -24.07 5.10 -7.57
C ARG A 541 -23.67 6.38 -6.82
N GLY A 542 -24.16 7.54 -7.28
CA GLY A 542 -23.72 8.86 -6.79
C GLY A 542 -24.31 9.26 -5.43
N GLU A 543 -25.60 9.02 -5.23
CA GLU A 543 -26.39 9.64 -4.16
C GLU A 543 -26.76 8.67 -3.04
N SER A 544 -26.78 7.37 -3.32
CA SER A 544 -27.41 6.37 -2.46
C SER A 544 -26.39 5.51 -1.70
N GLN A 545 -26.52 5.37 -0.37
CA GLN A 545 -25.73 4.44 0.45
C GLN A 545 -26.33 3.01 0.45
N LYS A 546 -27.18 2.67 -0.53
CA LYS A 546 -27.97 1.44 -0.55
C LYS A 546 -27.19 0.25 -1.09
N ASN A 547 -27.56 -0.95 -0.63
CA ASN A 547 -27.07 -2.21 -1.20
C ASN A 547 -27.77 -2.48 -2.51
N LEU A 548 -27.05 -2.99 -3.50
CA LEU A 548 -27.54 -3.18 -4.87
C LEU A 548 -27.47 -4.65 -5.23
N LEU A 549 -28.54 -5.18 -5.80
CA LEU A 549 -28.57 -6.46 -6.48
C LEU A 549 -28.81 -6.23 -7.97
N LEU A 550 -27.82 -6.55 -8.79
CA LEU A 550 -27.89 -6.42 -10.24
C LEU A 550 -28.03 -7.78 -10.89
N VAL A 551 -28.95 -7.89 -11.83
CA VAL A 551 -29.05 -9.06 -12.69
C VAL A 551 -28.35 -8.75 -14.00
N VAL A 552 -27.30 -9.50 -14.33
CA VAL A 552 -26.41 -9.17 -15.46
C VAL A 552 -26.20 -10.39 -16.36
N ARG A 553 -26.21 -10.18 -17.69
CA ARG A 553 -25.84 -11.23 -18.65
C ARG A 553 -24.38 -11.62 -18.48
N ALA A 554 -24.07 -12.93 -18.51
CA ALA A 554 -22.71 -13.44 -18.30
C ALA A 554 -21.65 -12.76 -19.19
N GLY A 555 -21.94 -12.55 -20.48
CA GLY A 555 -21.02 -11.90 -21.41
C GLY A 555 -20.85 -10.38 -21.24
N LEU A 556 -21.66 -9.74 -20.38
CA LEU A 556 -21.63 -8.28 -20.16
C LEU A 556 -21.16 -7.90 -18.76
N PHE A 557 -20.93 -8.88 -17.90
CA PHE A 557 -20.58 -8.70 -16.49
C PHE A 557 -19.43 -7.70 -16.29
N GLU A 558 -18.28 -7.94 -16.91
CA GLU A 558 -17.09 -7.08 -16.79
C GLU A 558 -17.36 -5.64 -17.25
N ARG A 559 -18.10 -5.48 -18.35
CA ARG A 559 -18.44 -4.16 -18.91
C ARG A 559 -19.38 -3.38 -17.99
N VAL A 560 -20.34 -4.05 -17.36
CA VAL A 560 -21.26 -3.45 -16.39
C VAL A 560 -20.49 -3.00 -15.15
N LEU A 561 -19.62 -3.85 -14.59
CA LEU A 561 -18.81 -3.44 -13.45
C LEU A 561 -17.91 -2.24 -13.78
N GLN A 562 -17.32 -2.22 -14.98
CA GLN A 562 -16.45 -1.14 -15.42
C GLN A 562 -17.21 0.19 -15.62
N GLN A 563 -18.37 0.17 -16.29
CA GLN A 563 -19.12 1.38 -16.64
C GLN A 563 -19.62 2.13 -15.40
N TRP A 564 -20.15 1.41 -14.41
CA TRP A 564 -20.63 2.02 -13.16
C TRP A 564 -19.61 1.95 -12.02
N GLN A 565 -18.36 1.52 -12.29
CA GLN A 565 -17.26 1.43 -11.31
C GLN A 565 -17.67 0.68 -10.03
N LEU A 566 -18.37 -0.43 -10.19
CA LEU A 566 -18.89 -1.23 -9.10
C LEU A 566 -17.75 -2.07 -8.50
N GLY A 567 -17.50 -1.92 -7.20
CA GLY A 567 -16.42 -2.60 -6.46
C GLY A 567 -16.69 -4.09 -6.21
N ALA A 568 -15.94 -4.71 -5.29
CA ALA A 568 -15.98 -6.13 -4.97
C ALA A 568 -17.42 -6.66 -4.78
N ALA A 569 -17.98 -7.23 -5.85
CA ALA A 569 -19.33 -7.75 -5.85
C ALA A 569 -19.31 -9.24 -5.50
N ARG A 570 -20.25 -9.69 -4.67
CA ARG A 570 -20.53 -11.13 -4.56
C ARG A 570 -21.35 -11.55 -5.77
N VAL A 571 -20.90 -12.58 -6.47
CA VAL A 571 -21.48 -13.02 -7.74
C VAL A 571 -21.96 -14.45 -7.60
N TRP A 572 -23.17 -14.72 -8.06
CA TRP A 572 -23.72 -16.08 -8.18
C TRP A 572 -24.13 -16.33 -9.62
N ALA A 573 -23.66 -17.43 -10.21
CA ALA A 573 -24.19 -17.89 -11.49
C ALA A 573 -25.48 -18.72 -11.27
N VAL A 574 -26.44 -18.60 -12.19
CA VAL A 574 -27.66 -19.41 -12.12
C VAL A 574 -27.33 -20.90 -12.16
N GLY A 575 -27.80 -21.64 -11.15
CA GLY A 575 -27.57 -23.07 -10.99
C GLY A 575 -26.50 -23.43 -9.95
N GLU A 576 -25.69 -22.47 -9.49
CA GLU A 576 -24.65 -22.72 -8.48
C GLU A 576 -25.23 -22.91 -7.06
N ALA A 577 -26.25 -22.14 -6.69
CA ALA A 577 -26.87 -22.18 -5.39
C ALA A 577 -28.39 -21.95 -5.48
N PRO A 578 -29.20 -22.57 -4.59
CA PRO A 578 -30.63 -22.32 -4.53
C PRO A 578 -30.92 -20.90 -4.00
N ALA A 579 -32.06 -20.33 -4.39
CA ALA A 579 -32.50 -18.99 -3.98
C ALA A 579 -32.49 -18.79 -2.45
N SER A 580 -32.75 -19.85 -1.68
CA SER A 580 -32.77 -19.83 -0.22
C SER A 580 -31.39 -19.59 0.40
N GLU A 581 -30.34 -20.14 -0.19
CA GLU A 581 -28.97 -20.00 0.30
C GLU A 581 -28.45 -18.61 0.00
N ILE A 582 -28.66 -18.13 -1.24
CA ILE A 582 -28.29 -16.78 -1.66
C ILE A 582 -29.03 -15.73 -0.82
N ALA A 583 -30.34 -15.93 -0.59
CA ALA A 583 -31.12 -15.03 0.28
C ALA A 583 -30.59 -14.99 1.71
N ALA A 584 -30.21 -16.12 2.29
CA ALA A 584 -29.66 -16.19 3.65
C ALA A 584 -28.30 -15.47 3.74
N GLU A 585 -27.43 -15.64 2.75
CA GLU A 585 -26.12 -14.99 2.70
C GLU A 585 -26.24 -13.47 2.56
N ILE A 586 -27.19 -13.00 1.74
CA ILE A 586 -27.51 -11.58 1.61
C ILE A 586 -28.09 -11.06 2.92
N ALA A 587 -29.06 -11.75 3.54
CA ALA A 587 -29.66 -11.34 4.81
C ALA A 587 -28.62 -11.21 5.93
N LEU A 588 -27.69 -12.16 6.07
CA LEU A 588 -26.59 -12.07 7.03
C LEU A 588 -25.66 -10.88 6.79
N THR A 589 -25.42 -10.55 5.52
CA THR A 589 -24.59 -9.41 5.13
C THR A 589 -25.27 -8.08 5.43
N LEU A 590 -26.60 -8.01 5.29
CA LEU A 590 -27.41 -6.82 5.54
C LEU A 590 -27.77 -6.64 7.03
N GLN A 591 -27.94 -7.74 7.77
CA GLN A 591 -28.38 -7.77 9.16
C GLN A 591 -27.50 -8.76 9.96
N PRO A 592 -26.40 -8.31 10.59
CA PRO A 592 -25.44 -9.19 11.29
C PRO A 592 -26.02 -9.98 12.49
N ASN A 593 -27.23 -9.64 12.95
CA ASN A 593 -27.93 -10.32 14.06
C ASN A 593 -28.97 -11.35 13.58
N TYR A 594 -28.94 -11.76 12.31
CA TYR A 594 -29.88 -12.75 11.76
C TYR A 594 -29.66 -14.14 12.41
N PRO A 595 -30.68 -14.74 13.06
CA PRO A 595 -30.54 -16.07 13.64
C PRO A 595 -30.41 -17.11 12.53
N GLU A 596 -29.41 -18.00 12.63
CA GLU A 596 -29.24 -19.13 11.72
C GLU A 596 -30.58 -19.90 11.62
N ALA A 597 -31.20 -19.85 10.45
CA ALA A 597 -32.27 -20.78 10.12
C ALA A 597 -31.66 -22.18 10.19
N ARG A 598 -32.02 -22.94 11.22
CA ARG A 598 -31.70 -24.36 11.35
C ARG A 598 -32.06 -25.03 10.04
N CYS A 599 -31.04 -25.37 9.26
CA CYS A 599 -31.18 -26.29 8.17
C CYS A 599 -31.50 -27.65 8.83
N SER A 600 -32.78 -28.00 8.89
CA SER A 600 -33.20 -29.35 9.25
C SER A 600 -32.68 -30.29 8.18
N LYS A 601 -31.47 -30.83 8.39
CA LYS A 601 -31.11 -32.09 7.77
C LYS A 601 -31.95 -33.15 8.45
N SER A 602 -33.05 -33.53 7.81
CA SER A 602 -33.67 -34.83 8.04
C SER A 602 -32.70 -35.91 7.55
N PHE A 603 -32.06 -36.58 8.50
CA PHE A 603 -31.83 -38.02 8.48
C PHE A 603 -31.90 -38.51 9.91
#